data_AF-A0A3M1J2E2-F1
#
_entry.id   AF-A0A3M1J2E2-F1
#
_cell.length_a   1.000
_cell.length_b   1.000
_cell.length_c   1.000
_cell.angle_alpha   90.00
_cell.angle_beta   90.00
_cell.angle_gamma   90.00
#
_symmetry.space_group_name_H-M   'P 1'
#
loop_
_entity.id
_entity.type
_entity.pdbx_description
1 polymer ?
#
loop_
_entity_poly.entity_id
_entity_poly.type
_entity_poly.pdbx_seq_one_letter_code
_entity_poly.pdbx_strand_id
1 'polypeptide(L)'
;MPQTLARSWRRRVHDILEDGDVRDPASVLVNAFLIILIIANVVAFALETVPYYEVRYGDFFHLFNLFSVAVFSLEYVLRLWSCVEIPVLKQLPPAQARLHFAARPLLIIDLFAVLPF
;
A
#
# COMPACT_ATOMS: atom_id res chain seq x y z
N MET A 1 31.09 -11.43 3.60
CA MET A 1 30.14 -11.04 4.67
C MET A 1 30.46 -9.60 5.03
N PRO A 2 29.52 -8.66 4.85
CA PRO A 2 28.59 -8.33 5.93
C PRO A 2 27.14 -8.40 5.44
N GLN A 3 26.31 -9.18 6.16
CA GLN A 3 24.87 -9.22 5.92
C GLN A 3 24.28 -7.98 6.60
N THR A 4 24.08 -6.93 5.82
CA THR A 4 23.60 -5.65 6.31
C THR A 4 22.20 -5.81 6.87
N LEU A 5 21.95 -5.28 8.07
CA LEU A 5 20.64 -5.27 8.75
C LEU A 5 19.49 -4.91 7.81
N ALA A 6 19.72 -4.01 6.86
CA ALA A 6 18.78 -3.62 5.81
C ALA A 6 18.17 -4.81 5.04
N ARG A 7 18.91 -5.91 4.84
CA ARG A 7 18.43 -7.12 4.15
C ARG A 7 17.36 -7.85 4.96
N SER A 8 17.53 -7.98 6.28
CA SER A 8 16.52 -8.65 7.12
C SER A 8 15.25 -7.83 7.27
N TRP A 9 15.37 -6.50 7.38
CA TRP A 9 14.21 -5.60 7.50
C TRP A 9 13.40 -5.53 6.21
N ARG A 10 14.06 -5.46 5.04
CA ARG A 10 13.37 -5.47 3.74
C ARG A 10 12.62 -6.78 3.50
N ARG A 11 13.24 -7.91 3.85
CA ARG A 11 12.60 -9.22 3.76
C ARG A 11 11.35 -9.30 4.62
N ARG A 12 11.44 -8.83 5.87
CA ARG A 12 10.29 -8.80 6.77
C ARG A 12 9.16 -7.90 6.27
N VAL A 13 9.49 -6.74 5.72
CA VAL A 13 8.50 -5.83 5.10
C VAL A 13 7.84 -6.49 3.88
N HIS A 14 8.62 -7.19 3.05
CA HIS A 14 8.10 -7.96 1.91
C HIS A 14 7.18 -9.11 2.36
N ASP A 15 7.61 -9.92 3.33
CA ASP A 15 6.82 -11.03 3.86
C ASP A 15 5.48 -10.54 4.44
N ILE A 16 5.50 -9.41 5.17
CA ILE A 16 4.31 -8.79 5.75
C ILE A 16 3.36 -8.26 4.69
N LEU A 17 3.87 -7.58 3.65
CA LEU A 17 3.06 -6.86 2.66
C LEU A 17 2.63 -7.72 1.46
N GLU A 18 3.39 -8.77 1.11
CA GLU A 18 3.26 -9.45 -0.18
C GLU A 18 3.00 -10.96 -0.07
N ASP A 19 3.71 -11.66 0.83
CA ASP A 19 3.53 -13.11 0.97
C ASP A 19 2.26 -13.45 1.77
N GLY A 20 1.75 -12.49 2.54
CA GLY A 20 0.43 -12.59 3.17
C GLY A 20 0.29 -13.82 4.06
N ASP A 21 1.39 -14.24 4.71
CA ASP A 21 1.40 -15.47 5.51
C ASP A 21 0.38 -15.31 6.64
N VAL A 22 -0.70 -16.09 6.57
CA VAL A 22 -1.81 -16.12 7.54
C VAL A 22 -1.30 -16.46 8.95
N ARG A 23 -0.07 -16.97 9.07
CA ARG A 23 0.60 -17.28 10.33
C ARG A 23 1.32 -16.08 10.95
N ASP A 24 1.53 -14.98 10.22
CA ASP A 24 2.10 -13.74 10.78
C ASP A 24 0.99 -12.75 11.19
N PRO A 25 0.76 -12.53 12.50
CA PRO A 25 -0.27 -11.60 12.96
C PRO A 25 -0.04 -10.16 12.49
N ALA A 26 1.21 -9.76 12.19
CA ALA A 26 1.51 -8.43 11.67
C ALA A 26 1.03 -8.28 10.22
N SER A 27 1.23 -9.32 9.39
CA SER A 27 0.73 -9.34 8.00
C SER A 27 -0.80 -9.27 7.96
N VAL A 28 -1.47 -10.08 8.79
CA VAL A 28 -2.94 -10.08 8.88
C VAL A 28 -3.46 -8.72 9.34
N LEU A 29 -2.83 -8.10 10.34
CA LEU A 29 -3.24 -6.78 10.82
C LEU A 29 -3.09 -5.70 9.75
N VAL A 30 -1.96 -5.67 9.05
CA VAL A 30 -1.71 -4.69 7.98
C VAL A 30 -2.68 -4.87 6.82
N ASN A 31 -2.88 -6.10 6.35
CA ASN A 31 -3.84 -6.39 5.29
C ASN A 31 -5.29 -6.04 5.70
N ALA A 32 -5.70 -6.42 6.91
CA ALA A 32 -7.02 -6.06 7.42
C ALA A 32 -7.20 -4.53 7.52
N PHE A 33 -6.18 -3.82 8.00
CA PHE A 33 -6.19 -2.36 8.07
C PHE A 33 -6.33 -1.71 6.69
N LEU A 34 -5.57 -2.16 5.69
CA LEU A 34 -5.68 -1.66 4.32
C LEU A 34 -7.06 -1.92 3.72
N ILE A 35 -7.61 -3.12 3.90
CA ILE A 35 -8.96 -3.47 3.42
C ILE A 35 -10.01 -2.57 4.07
N ILE A 36 -9.95 -2.39 5.39
CA ILE A 36 -10.86 -1.51 6.14
C ILE A 36 -10.74 -0.08 5.62
N LEU A 37 -9.52 0.41 5.38
CA LEU A 37 -9.27 1.75 4.87
C LEU A 37 -9.85 1.95 3.46
N ILE A 38 -9.71 0.96 2.56
CA ILE A 38 -10.31 1.00 1.23
C ILE A 38 -11.84 1.10 1.32
N ILE A 39 -12.47 0.22 2.12
CA ILE A 39 -13.93 0.23 2.30
C ILE A 39 -14.38 1.57 2.89
N ALA A 40 -13.67 2.09 3.88
CA ALA A 40 -13.96 3.38 4.50
C ALA A 40 -13.85 4.54 3.49
N ASN A 41 -12.87 4.52 2.58
CA ASN A 41 -12.75 5.51 1.50
C ASN A 41 -13.94 5.47 0.55
N VAL A 42 -14.37 4.28 0.14
CA VAL A 42 -15.54 4.14 -0.74
C VAL A 42 -16.81 4.66 -0.06
N VAL A 43 -16.99 4.37 1.24
CA VAL A 43 -18.12 4.88 2.02
C VAL A 43 -18.05 6.40 2.20
N ALA A 44 -16.87 6.95 2.52
CA ALA A 44 -16.66 8.38 2.65
C ALA A 44 -17.00 9.12 1.35
N PHE A 45 -16.49 8.63 0.22
CA PHE A 45 -16.80 9.17 -1.11
C PHE A 45 -18.30 9.10 -1.42
N ALA A 46 -18.95 7.97 -1.13
CA ALA A 46 -20.40 7.84 -1.33
C ALA A 46 -21.19 8.84 -0.47
N LEU A 47 -20.79 9.06 0.79
CA LEU A 47 -21.43 10.04 1.68
C LEU A 47 -21.19 11.48 1.24
N GLU A 48 -20.01 11.78 0.68
CA GLU A 48 -19.67 13.09 0.13
C GLU A 48 -20.59 13.47 -1.04
N THR A 49 -21.08 12.50 -1.83
CA THR A 49 -22.06 12.78 -2.90
C THR A 49 -23.42 13.31 -2.42
N VAL A 50 -23.69 13.26 -1.12
CA VAL A 50 -24.94 13.73 -0.52
C VAL A 50 -24.72 15.13 0.09
N PRO A 51 -25.40 16.19 -0.41
CA PRO A 51 -25.13 17.58 -0.01
C PRO A 51 -25.26 17.84 1.50
N TYR A 52 -26.15 17.10 2.18
CA TYR A 52 -26.32 17.22 3.63
C TYR A 52 -25.06 16.83 4.41
N TYR A 53 -24.35 15.79 3.97
CA TYR A 53 -23.13 15.33 4.63
C TYR A 53 -21.92 16.14 4.18
N GLU A 54 -21.86 16.57 2.92
CA GLU A 54 -20.81 17.45 2.41
C GLU A 54 -20.73 18.77 3.18
N VAL A 55 -21.85 19.47 3.37
CA VAL A 55 -21.87 20.77 4.07
C VAL A 55 -21.45 20.65 5.55
N ARG A 56 -21.66 19.48 6.16
CA ARG A 56 -21.40 19.26 7.59
C ARG A 56 -20.06 18.58 7.89
N TYR A 57 -19.57 17.76 6.97
CA TYR A 57 -18.40 16.89 7.16
C TYR A 57 -17.38 16.98 6.01
N GLY A 58 -17.53 17.91 5.06
CA GLY A 58 -16.61 18.08 3.93
C GLY A 58 -15.14 18.18 4.35
N ASP A 59 -14.83 18.98 5.37
CA ASP A 59 -13.46 19.08 5.91
C ASP A 59 -12.94 17.75 6.47
N PHE A 60 -13.82 16.96 7.09
CA PHE A 60 -13.47 15.64 7.60
C PHE A 60 -13.19 14.66 6.44
N PHE A 61 -14.04 14.64 5.40
CA PHE A 61 -13.82 13.81 4.22
C PHE A 61 -12.54 14.20 3.49
N HIS A 62 -12.24 15.49 3.36
CA HIS A 62 -10.99 15.96 2.75
C HIS A 62 -9.76 15.54 3.57
N LEU A 63 -9.80 15.68 4.90
CA LEU A 63 -8.68 15.26 5.76
C LEU A 63 -8.51 13.73 5.75
N PHE A 64 -9.62 12.99 5.77
CA PHE A 64 -9.62 11.53 5.68
C PHE A 64 -9.07 11.05 4.34
N ASN A 65 -9.43 11.74 3.25
CA ASN A 65 -8.89 11.47 1.92
C ASN A 65 -7.37 11.72 1.89
N LEU A 66 -6.91 12.88 2.35
CA LEU A 66 -5.46 13.19 2.43
C LEU A 66 -4.69 12.16 3.26
N PHE A 67 -5.26 11.74 4.40
CA PHE A 67 -4.69 10.69 5.23
C PHE A 67 -4.59 9.36 4.46
N SER A 68 -5.65 8.97 3.76
CA SER A 68 -5.71 7.72 3.01
C SER A 68 -4.71 7.71 1.85
N VAL A 69 -4.61 8.81 1.10
CA VAL A 69 -3.60 9.03 0.06
C VAL A 69 -2.19 8.87 0.62
N ALA A 70 -1.89 9.48 1.77
CA ALA A 70 -0.59 9.37 2.40
C ALA A 70 -0.26 7.92 2.82
N VAL A 71 -1.24 7.21 3.39
CA VAL A 71 -1.07 5.80 3.80
C VAL A 71 -0.84 4.89 2.60
N PHE A 72 -1.68 4.96 1.57
CA PHE A 72 -1.52 4.13 0.36
C PHE A 72 -0.26 4.48 -0.42
N SER A 73 0.15 5.75 -0.45
CA SER A 73 1.43 6.16 -1.04
C SER A 73 2.62 5.54 -0.30
N LEU A 74 2.60 5.57 1.03
CA LEU A 74 3.66 4.98 1.85
C LEU A 74 3.71 3.46 1.65
N GLU A 75 2.56 2.81 1.65
CA GLU A 75 2.39 1.38 1.36
C GLU A 75 3.03 1.02 0.02
N TYR A 76 2.68 1.75 -1.04
CA TYR A 76 3.21 1.55 -2.39
C TYR A 76 4.75 1.69 -2.43
N VAL A 77 5.29 2.71 -1.78
CA VAL A 77 6.75 2.93 -1.68
C VAL A 77 7.43 1.80 -0.92
N LEU A 78 6.82 1.32 0.18
CA LEU A 78 7.36 0.21 0.97
C LEU A 78 7.38 -1.09 0.16
N ARG A 79 6.32 -1.38 -0.60
CA ARG A 79 6.27 -2.51 -1.54
C ARG A 79 7.35 -2.42 -2.62
N LEU A 80 7.50 -1.25 -3.24
CA LEU A 80 8.53 -1.04 -4.27
C LEU A 80 9.96 -1.09 -3.71
N TRP A 81 10.15 -0.72 -2.45
CA TRP A 81 11.44 -0.79 -1.77
C TRP A 81 11.80 -2.22 -1.34
N SER A 82 10.82 -3.01 -0.92
CA SER A 82 11.00 -4.38 -0.45
C SER A 82 11.12 -5.41 -1.58
N CYS A 83 10.60 -5.10 -2.78
CA CYS A 83 10.56 -6.02 -3.94
C CYS A 83 11.93 -6.54 -4.44
N VAL A 84 13.04 -5.88 -4.07
CA VAL A 84 14.41 -6.28 -4.47
C VAL A 84 14.85 -7.60 -3.78
N GLU A 85 14.14 -8.02 -2.75
CA GLU A 85 14.41 -9.27 -2.02
C GLU A 85 13.79 -10.52 -2.69
N ILE A 86 12.86 -10.33 -3.64
CA ILE A 86 12.10 -11.41 -4.28
C ILE A 86 13.06 -12.38 -5.00
N PRO A 87 13.01 -13.70 -4.71
CA PRO A 87 13.89 -14.69 -5.34
C PRO A 87 13.81 -14.70 -6.88
N VAL A 88 12.61 -14.46 -7.42
CA VAL A 88 12.33 -14.38 -8.86
C VAL A 88 12.93 -13.12 -9.51
N LEU A 89 13.06 -12.02 -8.77
CA LEU A 89 13.60 -10.75 -9.28
C LEU A 89 15.09 -10.55 -8.97
N LYS A 90 15.70 -11.41 -8.15
CA LYS A 90 17.14 -11.39 -7.84
C LYS A 90 18.05 -11.51 -9.07
N GLN A 91 17.54 -12.08 -10.16
CA GLN A 91 18.29 -12.25 -11.40
C GLN A 91 18.33 -10.98 -12.27
N LEU A 92 17.48 -9.99 -11.98
CA LEU A 92 17.38 -8.75 -12.74
C LEU A 92 18.16 -7.60 -12.04
N PRO A 93 18.63 -6.60 -12.81
CA PRO A 93 19.13 -5.36 -12.24
C PRO A 93 18.09 -4.72 -11.30
N PRO A 94 18.49 -4.11 -10.16
CA PRO A 94 17.55 -3.59 -9.17
C PRO A 94 16.51 -2.60 -9.72
N ALA A 95 16.89 -1.81 -10.74
CA ALA A 95 16.00 -0.88 -11.41
C ALA A 95 14.94 -1.60 -12.28
N GLN A 96 15.32 -2.68 -12.97
CA GLN A 96 14.40 -3.48 -13.78
C GLN A 96 13.47 -4.32 -12.91
N ALA A 97 13.98 -4.84 -11.78
CA ALA A 97 13.16 -5.54 -10.78
C ALA A 97 12.03 -4.64 -10.26
N ARG A 98 12.35 -3.39 -9.92
CA ARG A 98 11.35 -2.40 -9.48
C ARG A 98 10.33 -2.08 -10.56
N LEU A 99 10.76 -1.90 -11.81
CA LEU A 99 9.86 -1.55 -12.90
C LEU A 99 8.90 -2.70 -13.24
N HIS A 100 9.42 -3.93 -13.28
CA HIS A 100 8.62 -5.13 -13.50
C HIS A 100 7.64 -5.37 -12.35
N PHE A 101 8.06 -5.04 -11.12
CA PHE A 101 7.21 -5.15 -9.95
C PHE A 101 6.09 -4.10 -9.94
N ALA A 102 6.40 -2.85 -10.26
CA ALA A 102 5.41 -1.77 -10.38
C ALA A 102 4.35 -2.06 -11.45
N ALA A 103 4.67 -2.87 -12.48
CA ALA A 103 3.75 -3.30 -13.52
C ALA A 103 2.81 -4.45 -13.08
N ARG A 104 2.88 -4.92 -11.83
CA ARG A 104 1.95 -5.94 -11.33
C ARG A 104 0.55 -5.36 -11.16
N PRO A 105 -0.52 -6.11 -11.51
CA PRO A 105 -1.89 -5.62 -11.46
C PRO A 105 -2.30 -5.02 -10.11
N LEU A 106 -1.86 -5.62 -9.00
CA LEU A 106 -2.17 -5.12 -7.65
C LEU A 106 -1.54 -3.76 -7.35
N LEU A 107 -0.27 -3.55 -7.75
CA LEU A 107 0.40 -2.26 -7.58
C LEU A 107 -0.16 -1.19 -8.51
N ILE A 108 -0.65 -1.60 -9.68
CA ILE A 108 -1.36 -0.70 -10.59
C ILE A 108 -2.67 -0.24 -9.95
N ILE A 109 -3.42 -1.14 -9.31
CA ILE A 109 -4.64 -0.80 -8.57
C ILE A 109 -4.34 0.20 -7.45
N ASP A 110 -3.28 -0.04 -6.65
CA ASP A 110 -2.90 0.91 -5.60
C ASP A 110 -2.49 2.27 -6.17
N LEU A 111 -1.77 2.29 -7.29
CA LEU A 111 -1.40 3.54 -7.97
C LEU A 111 -2.63 4.30 -8.47
N PHE A 112 -3.61 3.59 -9.06
CA PHE A 112 -4.90 4.17 -9.46
C PHE A 112 -5.80 4.51 -8.27
N ALA A 113 -5.56 3.96 -7.09
CA ALA A 113 -6.27 4.37 -5.89
C ALA A 113 -5.70 5.68 -5.31
N VAL A 114 -4.44 6.02 -5.62
CA VAL A 114 -3.73 7.23 -5.17
C VAL A 114 -3.74 8.37 -6.21
N LEU A 115 -3.84 8.05 -7.50
CA LEU A 115 -3.80 9.03 -8.60
C LEU A 115 -5.04 9.92 -8.80
N PRO A 116 -6.30 9.50 -8.54
CA PRO A 116 -7.48 10.23 -8.98
C PRO A 116 -7.92 11.29 -7.96
N PHE A 117 -6.96 12.05 -7.42
CA PHE A 117 -7.19 13.20 -6.55
C PHE A 117 -6.48 14.43 -7.12
#